data_AF-A0A951R5G3-F1
#
_entry.id   AF-A0A951R5G3-F1
#
_cell.length_a   1.000
_cell.length_b   1.000
_cell.length_c   1.000
_cell.angle_alpha   90.00
_cell.angle_beta   90.00
_cell.angle_gamma   90.00
#
_symmetry.space_group_name_H-M   'P 1'
#
loop_
_entity.id
_entity.type
_entity.pdbx_description
1 polymer ?
#
loop_
_entity_poly.entity_id
_entity_poly.type
_entity_poly.pdbx_seq_one_letter_code
_entity_poly.pdbx_strand_id
1 'polypeptide(L)' 'MSIEKKKDQDRFNVTFRNTKTEKKLYEWVKKKSEIGGASAFIKNVLYKEMEKEEKE' A
#
# COMPACT_ATOMS: atom_id res chain seq x y z
N MET A 1 -19.06 -20.37 -24.32
CA MET A 1 -17.67 -19.92 -24.22
C MET A 1 -17.48 -19.30 -22.84
N SER A 2 -16.82 -20.01 -21.93
CA SER A 2 -16.45 -19.47 -20.63
C SER A 2 -15.28 -18.50 -20.84
N ILE A 3 -15.51 -17.21 -20.66
CA ILE A 3 -14.45 -16.20 -20.70
C ILE A 3 -13.60 -16.43 -19.45
N GLU A 4 -12.47 -17.13 -19.59
CA GLU A 4 -11.43 -17.14 -18.56
C GLU A 4 -10.93 -15.71 -18.37
N LYS A 5 -11.43 -15.02 -17.33
CA LYS A 5 -10.86 -13.74 -16.91
C LYS A 5 -9.45 -14.01 -16.38
N LYS A 6 -8.43 -13.72 -17.19
CA LYS A 6 -7.06 -13.55 -16.67
C LYS A 6 -7.12 -12.53 -15.52
N LYS A 7 -6.59 -12.92 -14.36
CA LYS A 7 -6.41 -12.00 -13.23
C LYS A 7 -5.18 -11.15 -13.54
N ASP A 8 -5.36 -10.01 -14.22
CA ASP A 8 -4.29 -9.05 -14.54
C ASP A 8 -3.93 -8.16 -13.33
N GLN A 9 -3.79 -8.75 -12.14
CA GLN A 9 -3.49 -8.00 -10.92
C GLN A 9 -2.46 -8.71 -10.06
N ASP A 10 -1.30 -8.08 -9.94
CA ASP A 10 -0.29 -8.47 -8.96
C ASP A 10 -0.65 -7.93 -7.57
N ARG A 11 -0.37 -8.74 -6.55
CA ARG A 11 -0.63 -8.40 -5.15
C ARG A 11 0.62 -8.62 -4.32
N PHE A 12 0.89 -7.69 -3.42
CA PHE A 12 1.84 -7.89 -2.33
C PHE A 12 1.16 -7.57 -1.00
N ASN A 13 1.51 -8.33 0.03
CA ASN A 13 0.95 -8.18 1.37
C ASN A 13 1.90 -7.39 2.26
N VAL A 14 1.35 -6.51 3.09
CA VAL A 14 2.10 -5.75 4.11
C VAL A 14 1.64 -6.20 5.48
N THR A 15 2.58 -6.50 6.37
CA THR A 15 2.32 -6.90 7.76
C THR A 15 3.08 -5.97 8.69
N PHE A 16 2.43 -5.55 9.77
CA PHE A 16 3.04 -4.72 10.82
C PHE A 16 3.34 -5.59 12.04
N ARG A 17 4.61 -5.62 12.47
CA ARG A 17 5.09 -6.30 13.67
C ARG A 17 4.65 -5.56 14.92
N ASN A 18 4.63 -6.28 16.04
CA ASN A 18 4.26 -5.75 17.35
C ASN A 18 5.41 -4.95 18.00
N THR A 19 5.99 -3.99 17.28
CA THR A 19 7.04 -3.09 17.80
C THR A 19 6.48 -1.68 17.98
N LYS A 20 7.13 -0.86 18.82
CA LYS A 20 6.70 0.53 19.06
C LYS A 20 6.63 1.36 17.77
N THR A 21 7.60 1.17 16.88
CA THR A 21 7.68 1.92 15.62
C THR A 21 6.64 1.46 14.61
N GLU A 22 6.47 0.14 14.44
CA GLU A 22 5.50 -0.38 13.47
C GLU A 22 4.05 -0.16 13.91
N LYS A 23 3.76 -0.15 15.22
CA LYS A 23 2.46 0.31 15.73
C LYS A 23 2.16 1.75 15.35
N LYS A 24 3.13 2.65 15.50
CA LYS A 24 2.96 4.06 15.12
C LYS A 24 2.71 4.20 13.62
N LEU A 25 3.43 3.44 12.80
CA LEU A 25 3.21 3.43 11.35
C LEU A 25 1.81 2.91 11.00
N TYR A 26 1.39 1.79 11.62
CA TYR A 26 0.06 1.23 11.41
C TYR A 26 -1.05 2.23 11.74
N GLU A 27 -1.01 2.87 12.91
CA GLU A 27 -2.02 3.87 13.30
C GLU A 27 -2.01 5.09 12.38
N TRP A 28 -0.84 5.52 11.92
CA TRP A 28 -0.73 6.61 10.96
C TRP A 28 -1.35 6.24 9.61
N VAL A 29 -1.04 5.06 9.06
CA VAL A 29 -1.64 4.54 7.82
C VAL A 29 -3.16 4.45 8.00
N LYS A 30 -3.62 3.84 9.09
CA LYS A 30 -5.04 3.66 9.41
C LYS A 30 -5.77 5.01 9.37
N LYS A 31 -5.28 6.01 10.10
CA LYS A 31 -5.84 7.37 10.13
C LYS A 31 -5.85 8.06 8.75
N LYS A 32 -4.79 7.90 7.96
CA LYS A 32 -4.72 8.50 6.62
C LYS A 32 -5.60 7.80 5.60
N SER A 33 -5.93 6.54 5.86
CA SER A 33 -6.67 5.67 4.95
C SER A 33 -8.19 5.67 5.15
N GLU A 34 -8.73 6.47 6.07
CA GLU A 34 -10.16 6.47 6.46
C GLU A 34 -11.13 6.66 5.28
N ILE A 35 -10.73 7.37 4.23
CA ILE A 35 -11.59 7.69 3.08
C ILE A 35 -11.33 6.77 1.87
N GLY A 36 -10.08 6.32 1.68
CA GLY A 36 -9.64 5.65 0.44
C GLY A 36 -9.12 4.23 0.60
N GLY A 37 -9.06 3.71 1.83
CA GLY A 37 -8.52 2.38 2.13
C GLY A 37 -6.98 2.35 2.21
N ALA A 38 -6.46 1.48 3.08
CA ALA A 38 -5.03 1.46 3.43
C ALA A 38 -4.15 1.11 2.22
N SER A 39 -4.58 0.18 1.38
CA SER A 39 -3.82 -0.25 0.20
C SER A 39 -3.63 0.88 -0.82
N ALA A 40 -4.66 1.68 -1.09
CA ALA A 40 -4.56 2.81 -2.01
C ALA A 40 -3.63 3.89 -1.44
N PHE A 41 -3.75 4.17 -0.14
CA PHE A 41 -2.87 5.10 0.54
C PHE A 41 -1.40 4.65 0.48
N ILE A 42 -1.11 3.40 0.85
CA ILE A 42 0.25 2.83 0.81
C ILE A 42 0.80 2.88 -0.62
N LYS A 43 0.01 2.49 -1.63
CA LYS A 43 0.42 2.54 -3.04
C LYS A 43 0.82 3.96 -3.46
N ASN A 44 0.04 4.97 -3.07
CA ASN A 44 0.36 6.37 -3.39
C ASN A 44 1.63 6.87 -2.70
N VAL A 45 1.89 6.42 -1.47
CA VAL A 45 3.14 6.75 -0.75
C VAL A 45 4.35 6.13 -1.46
N LEU A 46 4.27 4.85 -1.82
CA LEU A 46 5.35 4.15 -2.53
C LEU A 46 5.61 4.76 -3.91
N TYR A 47 4.55 5.08 -4.66
CA TYR A 47 4.67 5.71 -5.98
C TYR A 47 5.40 7.06 -5.91
N LYS A 48 5.06 7.89 -4.91
CA LYS A 48 5.75 9.17 -4.69
C LYS A 48 7.22 9.01 -4.31
N GLU A 49 7.58 7.94 -3.61
CA GLU A 49 8.97 7.70 -3.22
C GLU A 49 9.79 7.21 -4.43
N MET A 50 9.24 6.28 -5.21
CA MET A 50 9.81 5.85 -6.48
C MET A 50 10.07 7.02 -7.44
N GLU A 51 9.09 7.93 -7.60
CA GLU A 51 9.26 9.13 -8.44
C GLU A 51 10.33 10.11 -7.94
N LYS A 52 10.68 10.08 -6.64
CA LYS A 52 11.80 10.88 -6.12
C LYS A 52 13.13 10.23 -6.46
N GLU A 53 13.25 8.92 -6.22
CA GLU A 53 14.46 8.15 -6.55
C GLU A 53 14.80 8.23 -8.04
N GLU A 54 13.80 8.24 -8.93
CA GLU A 54 14.01 8.37 -10.38
C GLU A 54 14.42 9.79 -10.83
N LYS A 55 14.24 10.81 -9.98
CA LYS A 55 14.59 12.21 -10.29
C LYS A 55 15.92 12.66 -9.70
N GLU A 56 16.51 11.88 -8.80
CA GLU A 56 17.86 12.08 -8.22
C GLU A 56 18.93 11.42 -9.08
#